data_AF-A0A161TSC2-F1
#
_entry.id   AF-A0A161TSC2-F1
#
_cell.length_a   1.000
_cell.length_b   1.000
_cell.length_c   1.000
_cell.angle_alpha   90.00
_cell.angle_beta   90.00
_cell.angle_gamma   90.00
#
_symmetry.space_group_name_H-M   'P 1'
#
loop_
_entity.id
_entity.type
_entity.pdbx_description
1 polymer ?
#
loop_
_entity_poly.entity_id
_entity_poly.type
_entity_poly.pdbx_seq_one_letter_code
_entity_poly.pdbx_strand_id
1 'polypeptide(L)'
;MAGRPARKAPTGLKRRGAALWRSMTTAFDLEQHELTTLREVCRTVDAIDALQAVVDRDGVMNESAQGVRAHPALVELRQQRLALTKLVAALAIPADALPAPVKRYGIQGAVS
;
A
#
# COMPACT_ATOMS: atom_id res chain seq x y z
N MET A 1 -1.62 5.12 -33.39
CA MET A 1 -1.87 4.10 -32.36
C MET A 1 -2.77 4.74 -31.31
N ALA A 2 -4.10 4.58 -31.41
CA ALA A 2 -5.00 5.11 -30.39
C ALA A 2 -4.79 4.31 -29.10
N GLY A 3 -4.35 4.97 -28.02
CA GLY A 3 -4.11 4.32 -26.73
C GLY A 3 -5.40 3.74 -26.16
N ARG A 4 -5.30 2.58 -25.51
CA ARG A 4 -6.43 1.92 -24.84
C ARG A 4 -7.10 2.90 -23.86
N PRO A 5 -8.43 3.02 -23.82
CA PRO A 5 -9.09 3.91 -22.87
C PRO A 5 -8.83 3.43 -21.44
N ALA A 6 -8.46 4.35 -20.55
CA ALA A 6 -8.22 4.06 -19.15
C ALA A 6 -9.47 3.48 -18.47
N ARG A 7 -9.30 2.46 -17.61
CA ARG A 7 -10.40 1.94 -16.80
C ARG A 7 -10.88 3.01 -15.82
N LYS A 8 -12.20 3.10 -15.61
CA LYS A 8 -12.78 4.00 -14.60
C LYS A 8 -12.15 3.72 -13.23
N ALA A 9 -11.67 4.77 -12.58
CA ALA A 9 -11.07 4.66 -11.25
C ALA A 9 -12.11 4.21 -10.20
N PRO A 10 -11.72 3.35 -9.23
CA PRO A 10 -12.54 3.01 -8.09
C PRO A 10 -13.01 4.25 -7.33
N THR A 11 -14.21 4.17 -6.74
CA THR A 11 -14.74 5.24 -5.90
C THR A 11 -13.86 5.44 -4.66
N GLY A 12 -13.79 6.69 -4.19
CA GLY A 12 -13.05 7.06 -2.97
C GLY A 12 -11.55 7.35 -3.16
N LEU A 13 -10.96 7.05 -4.32
CA LEU A 13 -9.58 7.47 -4.61
C LEU A 13 -9.46 9.00 -4.68
N LYS A 14 -8.33 9.52 -4.19
CA LYS A 14 -7.95 10.93 -4.31
C LYS A 14 -7.09 11.12 -5.57
N ARG A 15 -6.54 12.32 -5.72
CA ARG A 15 -5.85 12.77 -6.94
C ARG A 15 -4.73 11.81 -7.36
N ARG A 16 -3.84 11.43 -6.44
CA ARG A 16 -2.65 10.63 -6.75
C ARG A 16 -3.00 9.18 -7.03
N GLY A 17 -3.84 8.56 -6.21
CA GLY A 17 -4.34 7.20 -6.42
C GLY A 17 -5.13 7.07 -7.72
N ALA A 18 -6.02 8.01 -8.04
CA ALA A 18 -6.78 7.99 -9.29
C ALA A 18 -5.90 8.21 -10.54
N ALA A 19 -4.82 9.00 -10.43
CA ALA A 19 -3.85 9.16 -11.51
C ALA A 19 -3.05 7.86 -11.74
N LEU A 20 -2.57 7.23 -10.66
CA LEU A 20 -1.85 5.96 -10.73
C LEU A 20 -2.72 4.85 -11.34
N TRP A 21 -3.97 4.72 -10.90
CA TRP A 21 -4.93 3.75 -11.46
C TRP A 21 -5.07 3.89 -12.98
N ARG A 22 -5.33 5.12 -13.45
CA ARG A 22 -5.49 5.39 -14.88
C ARG A 22 -4.21 5.08 -15.66
N SER A 23 -3.05 5.48 -15.12
CA SER A 23 -1.75 5.19 -15.75
C SER A 23 -1.53 3.70 -15.92
N MET A 24 -1.69 2.91 -14.85
CA MET A 24 -1.45 1.47 -14.86
C MET A 24 -2.43 0.72 -15.76
N THR A 25 -3.73 1.03 -15.67
CA THR A 25 -4.76 0.36 -16.48
C THR A 25 -4.77 0.78 -17.95
N THR A 26 -4.09 1.87 -18.30
CA THR A 26 -3.85 2.26 -19.70
C THR A 26 -2.61 1.56 -20.26
N ALA A 27 -1.56 1.42 -19.44
CA ALA A 27 -0.27 0.88 -19.86
C ALA A 27 -0.24 -0.66 -19.89
N PHE A 28 -1.01 -1.33 -19.03
CA PHE A 28 -0.95 -2.79 -18.84
C PHE A 28 -2.32 -3.44 -18.98
N ASP A 29 -2.34 -4.69 -19.43
CA ASP A 29 -3.51 -5.56 -19.36
C ASP A 29 -3.47 -6.34 -18.06
N LEU A 30 -4.25 -5.90 -17.07
CA LEU A 30 -4.24 -6.45 -15.72
C LEU A 30 -5.41 -7.40 -15.53
N GLU A 31 -5.12 -8.56 -14.95
CA GLU A 31 -6.11 -9.52 -14.48
C GLU A 31 -6.88 -9.00 -13.26
N GLN A 32 -7.99 -9.66 -12.92
CA GLN A 32 -8.85 -9.25 -11.81
C GLN A 32 -8.13 -9.23 -10.45
N HIS A 33 -7.20 -10.16 -10.24
CA HIS A 33 -6.42 -10.22 -9.00
C HIS A 33 -5.42 -9.05 -8.93
N GLU A 34 -4.73 -8.73 -10.03
CA GLU A 34 -3.83 -7.57 -10.14
C GLU A 34 -4.58 -6.25 -9.97
N LEU A 35 -5.79 -6.12 -10.55
CA LEU A 35 -6.65 -4.95 -10.35
C LEU A 35 -7.06 -4.76 -8.89
N THR A 36 -7.19 -5.86 -8.13
CA THR A 36 -7.50 -5.82 -6.70
C THR A 36 -6.28 -5.32 -5.92
N THR A 37 -5.09 -5.84 -6.20
CA THR A 37 -3.84 -5.36 -5.60
C THR A 37 -3.56 -3.90 -5.95
N LEU A 38 -3.72 -3.51 -7.22
CA LEU A 38 -3.55 -2.14 -7.68
C LEU A 38 -4.50 -1.16 -6.97
N ARG A 39 -5.74 -1.57 -6.67
CA ARG A 39 -6.67 -0.74 -5.91
C ARG A 39 -6.11 -0.42 -4.52
N GLU A 40 -5.57 -1.40 -3.83
CA GLU A 40 -4.97 -1.20 -2.51
C GLU A 40 -3.70 -0.36 -2.59
N VAL A 41 -2.85 -0.56 -3.60
CA VAL A 41 -1.71 0.33 -3.88
C VAL A 41 -2.17 1.80 -4.02
N CYS A 42 -3.22 2.05 -4.78
CA CYS A 42 -3.75 3.41 -5.00
C CYS A 42 -4.26 4.03 -3.70
N ARG A 43 -4.98 3.26 -2.87
CA ARG A 43 -5.47 3.71 -1.55
C ARG A 43 -4.34 4.03 -0.59
N THR A 44 -3.32 3.18 -0.53
CA THR A 44 -2.13 3.38 0.32
C THR A 44 -1.37 4.64 -0.10
N VAL A 45 -1.25 4.89 -1.41
CA VAL A 45 -0.65 6.11 -1.95
C VAL A 45 -1.42 7.37 -1.51
N ASP A 46 -2.75 7.35 -1.57
CA ASP A 46 -3.56 8.48 -1.09
C ASP A 46 -3.44 8.69 0.43
N ALA A 47 -3.36 7.61 1.21
CA ALA A 47 -3.15 7.67 2.66
C ALA A 47 -1.78 8.25 3.02
N ILE A 48 -0.72 7.87 2.28
CA ILE A 48 0.63 8.41 2.44
C ILE A 48 0.63 9.92 2.19
N ASP A 49 -0.02 10.40 1.13
CA ASP A 49 -0.08 11.83 0.83
C ASP A 49 -0.79 12.60 1.96
N ALA A 50 -1.89 12.05 2.50
CA ALA A 50 -2.62 12.67 3.61
C ALA A 50 -1.78 12.72 4.91
N LEU A 51 -1.11 11.62 5.27
CA LEU A 51 -0.24 11.56 6.45
C LEU A 51 1.00 12.44 6.31
N GLN A 52 1.58 12.50 5.11
CA GLN A 52 2.69 13.40 4.83
C GLN A 52 2.27 14.86 5.02
N ALA A 53 1.09 15.25 4.52
CA ALA A 53 0.58 16.61 4.74
C ALA A 53 0.38 16.95 6.23
N VAL A 54 0.01 15.98 7.07
CA VAL A 54 -0.06 16.16 8.53
C VAL A 54 1.33 16.37 9.12
N VAL A 55 2.30 15.53 8.76
CA VAL A 55 3.68 15.65 9.25
C VAL A 55 4.35 16.95 8.78
N ASP A 56 4.09 17.37 7.54
CA ASP A 56 4.62 18.63 7.00
C ASP A 56 4.07 19.85 7.74
N ARG A 57 2.81 19.77 8.19
CA ARG A 57 2.15 20.84 8.95
C ARG A 57 2.58 20.86 10.42
N ASP A 58 2.58 19.71 11.07
CA ASP A 58 2.71 19.59 12.53
C ASP A 58 4.14 19.30 12.99
N GLY A 59 5.02 18.91 12.07
CA GLY A 59 6.38 18.48 12.37
C GLY A 59 6.50 17.00 12.73
N VAL A 60 7.75 16.56 12.91
CA VAL A 60 8.10 15.14 13.13
C VAL A 60 8.10 14.73 14.59
N MET A 61 8.11 15.70 15.51
CA MET A 61 8.10 15.49 16.96
C MET A 61 6.78 16.01 17.53
N ASN A 62 6.28 15.34 18.56
CA ASN A 62 5.16 15.78 19.39
C ASN A 62 5.68 16.02 20.81
N GLU A 63 5.46 17.23 21.31
CA GLU A 63 5.82 17.63 22.67
C GLU A 63 4.61 17.46 23.60
N SER A 64 4.79 16.73 24.70
CA SER A 64 3.79 16.61 25.76
C SER A 64 4.42 16.74 27.14
N ALA A 65 3.58 16.80 28.18
CA ALA A 65 4.03 16.79 29.58
C ALA A 65 4.87 15.54 29.93
N GLN A 66 4.84 14.48 29.12
CA GLN A 66 5.61 13.24 29.28
C GLN A 66 6.90 13.20 28.44
N GLY A 67 7.29 14.34 27.86
CA GLY A 67 8.51 14.51 27.06
C GLY A 67 8.24 14.58 25.55
N VAL A 68 9.33 14.61 24.78
CA VAL A 68 9.29 14.71 23.31
C VAL A 68 9.30 13.32 22.70
N ARG A 69 8.34 13.03 21.81
CA ARG A 69 8.23 11.74 21.10
C ARG A 69 8.02 11.95 19.61
N ALA A 70 8.17 10.91 18.81
CA ALA A 70 7.82 10.99 17.39
C ALA A 70 6.32 11.26 17.21
N HIS A 71 5.98 12.09 16.24
CA HIS A 71 4.59 12.39 15.91
C HIS A 71 3.85 11.11 15.46
N PRO A 72 2.63 10.81 15.98
CA PRO A 72 1.92 9.58 15.62
C PRO A 72 1.70 9.41 14.10
N ALA A 73 1.41 10.49 13.39
CA ALA A 73 1.28 10.46 11.92
C ALA A 73 2.58 10.05 11.21
N LEU A 74 3.75 10.38 11.76
CA LEU A 74 5.03 9.95 11.21
C LEU A 74 5.24 8.44 11.38
N VAL A 75 4.80 7.89 12.52
CA VAL A 75 4.85 6.45 12.77
C VAL A 75 3.96 5.71 11.78
N GLU A 76 2.72 6.15 11.61
CA GLU A 76 1.78 5.57 10.65
C GLU A 76 2.28 5.72 9.19
N LEU A 77 2.82 6.89 8.83
CA LEU A 77 3.40 7.13 7.51
C LEU A 77 4.50 6.13 7.16
N ARG A 78 5.37 5.79 8.12
CA ARG A 78 6.39 4.75 7.94
C ARG A 78 5.78 3.38 7.70
N GLN A 79 4.71 3.02 8.42
CA GLN A 79 4.00 1.75 8.23
C GLN A 79 3.32 1.67 6.86
N GLN A 80 2.67 2.75 6.41
CA GLN A 80 2.05 2.82 5.09
C GLN A 80 3.07 2.70 3.96
N ARG A 81 4.27 3.30 4.10
CA ARG A 81 5.37 3.13 3.12
C ARG A 81 5.88 1.69 3.04
N LEU A 82 5.96 1.00 4.17
CA LEU A 82 6.31 -0.43 4.19
C LEU A 82 5.21 -1.29 3.55
N ALA A 83 3.95 -1.00 3.84
CA ALA A 83 2.80 -1.67 3.22
C ALA A 83 2.80 -1.48 1.70
N LEU A 84 3.05 -0.25 1.22
CA LEU A 84 3.17 0.06 -0.21
C LEU A 84 4.24 -0.78 -0.88
N THR A 85 5.42 -0.93 -0.25
CA THR A 85 6.51 -1.75 -0.78
C THR A 85 6.07 -3.20 -0.98
N LYS A 86 5.35 -3.76 -0.01
CA LYS A 86 4.82 -5.13 -0.09
C LYS A 86 3.75 -5.29 -1.16
N LEU A 87 2.83 -4.32 -1.28
CA LEU A 87 1.77 -4.34 -2.29
C LEU A 87 2.32 -4.19 -3.71
N VAL A 88 3.32 -3.33 -3.92
CA VAL A 88 3.99 -3.18 -5.21
C VAL A 88 4.76 -4.44 -5.57
N ALA A 89 5.46 -5.07 -4.62
CA ALA A 89 6.10 -6.37 -4.85
C ALA A 89 5.08 -7.45 -5.24
N ALA A 90 3.93 -7.50 -4.54
CA ALA A 90 2.86 -8.45 -4.86
C ALA A 90 2.23 -8.20 -6.24
N LEU A 91 2.20 -6.96 -6.73
CA LEU A 91 1.72 -6.62 -8.07
C LEU A 91 2.71 -7.05 -9.17
N ALA A 92 4.01 -7.13 -8.85
CA ALA A 92 5.04 -7.57 -9.79
C ALA A 92 5.24 -9.09 -9.83
N ILE A 93 4.63 -9.84 -8.89
CA ILE A 93 4.72 -11.30 -8.83
C ILE A 93 3.51 -11.90 -9.56
N PRO A 94 3.72 -12.75 -10.56
CA PRO A 94 2.64 -13.51 -11.20
C PRO A 94 1.81 -14.30 -10.18
N ALA A 95 0.48 -14.38 -10.37
CA ALA A 95 -0.44 -15.02 -9.42
C ALA A 95 -0.05 -16.49 -9.09
N ASP A 96 0.50 -17.20 -10.07
CA ASP A 96 0.98 -18.58 -9.98
C ASP A 96 2.33 -18.72 -9.28
N ALA A 97 3.08 -17.62 -9.14
CA ALA A 97 4.37 -17.55 -8.45
C ALA A 97 4.23 -17.13 -6.97
N LEU A 98 3.03 -16.80 -6.49
CA LEU A 98 2.79 -16.53 -5.07
C LEU A 98 2.92 -17.84 -4.28
N PRO A 99 3.87 -17.95 -3.33
CA PRO A 99 4.00 -19.16 -2.53
C PRO A 99 2.70 -19.39 -1.75
N ALA A 100 2.13 -20.59 -1.88
CA ALA A 100 1.01 -21.01 -1.05
C ALA A 100 1.35 -20.77 0.43
N PRO A 101 0.36 -20.40 1.27
CA PRO A 101 0.61 -20.17 2.69
C PRO A 101 1.32 -21.40 3.26
N VAL A 102 2.56 -21.20 3.72
CA VAL A 102 3.36 -22.26 4.33
C VAL A 102 2.57 -22.78 5.51
N LYS A 103 1.95 -23.96 5.37
CA LYS A 103 1.38 -24.70 6.50
C LYS A 103 2.54 -24.91 7.46
N ARG A 104 2.60 -24.13 8.54
CA ARG A 104 3.50 -24.38 9.66
C ARG A 104 3.01 -25.68 10.30
N TYR A 105 3.55 -26.81 9.83
CA TYR A 105 3.42 -28.07 10.52
C TYR A 105 4.10 -27.91 11.88
N GLY A 106 3.36 -28.19 12.94
CA GLY A 106 3.83 -28.04 14.32
C GLY A 106 5.07 -28.88 14.56
N ILE A 107 6.06 -28.29 15.23
CA ILE A 107 7.11 -29.07 15.89
C ILE A 107 6.58 -29.46 17.28
N GLN A 108 6.49 -30.76 17.52
CA GLN A 108 6.12 -31.32 18.82
C GLN A 108 7.19 -31.05 19.88
N GLY A 109 6.76 -30.88 21.12
CA GLY A 109 7.57 -31.11 22.30
C GLY A 109 6.88 -32.15 23.18
N ALA A 110 7.18 -33.42 22.96
CA ALA A 110 7.08 -34.43 24.00
C ALA A 110 8.11 -34.06 25.08
N VAL A 111 7.68 -33.96 26.34
CA VAL A 111 8.58 -33.97 27.50
C VAL A 111 8.02 -34.98 28.49
N SER A 112 8.94 -35.83 28.95
CA SER A 112 8.84 -37.04 29.74
C SER A 112 7.93 -37.01 30.96
#